data_AF-A0A7S3TKR5-F1
#
_entry.id   AF-A0A7S3TKR5-F1
#
_cell.length_a   1.000
_cell.length_b   1.000
_cell.length_c   1.000
_cell.angle_alpha   90.00
_cell.angle_beta   90.00
_cell.angle_gamma   90.00
#
_symmetry.space_group_name_H-M   'P 1'
#
loop_
_entity.id
_entity.type
_entity.pdbx_description
1 polymer ?
#
loop_
_entity_poly.entity_id
_entity_poly.type
_entity_poly.pdbx_seq_one_letter_code
_entity_poly.pdbx_strand_id
1 'polypeptide(L)'
;LPSARRLSSKPAPHPFDSFLSGNSSVYVEDMYAAWKQAPESVHKSWQSVFSSMEAGALPGQTFVPPPSIRAGASLTSAAVPERSLAPAAATSSAVEHMKVMQLVQAYQTRGHNVCDLDPLGMYEADLDGTTPPDLEVANYGFTEADMDKEYDLGHLVGSGFLAQGRGPVKLRDIITRLREVYASKVGVEYMHIWDYEQTNWIRDKIETPHQVAFTEEERRLIMRNLARSDHFESFLAGKFSLAKRFGLEGCEVLIPGMEELINEAVSRGVENVVLGMAHRGRLNVLANVCRKPMEQIFA
;
A
#
# COMPACT_ATOMS: atom_id res chain seq x y z
N LEU A 1 16.91 6.57 63.48
CA LEU A 1 16.08 6.83 62.27
C LEU A 1 15.84 8.33 62.19
N PRO A 2 16.29 9.03 61.13
CA PRO A 2 16.41 10.48 61.12
C PRO A 2 15.08 11.18 60.87
N SER A 3 14.86 12.26 61.62
CA SER A 3 13.74 13.19 61.53
C SER A 3 13.71 13.90 60.17
N ALA A 4 12.67 13.64 59.37
CA ALA A 4 12.49 14.29 58.07
C ALA A 4 12.00 15.73 58.27
N ARG A 5 12.82 16.70 57.85
CA ARG A 5 12.45 18.10 57.67
C ARG A 5 11.21 18.19 56.77
N ARG A 6 10.10 18.72 57.28
CA ARG A 6 8.97 19.17 56.45
C ARG A 6 9.40 20.43 55.70
N LEU A 7 9.86 20.26 54.46
CA LEU A 7 9.91 21.36 53.51
C LEU A 7 8.45 21.71 53.17
N SER A 8 8.05 22.94 53.48
CA SER A 8 6.77 23.51 53.05
C SER A 8 6.75 23.57 51.52
N SER A 9 6.17 22.56 50.88
CA SER A 9 5.89 22.60 49.45
C SER A 9 4.66 23.50 49.26
N LYS A 10 4.86 24.65 48.62
CA LYS A 10 3.74 25.45 48.10
C LYS A 10 2.84 24.53 47.24
N PRO A 11 1.51 24.70 47.28
CA PRO A 11 0.61 23.91 46.45
C PRO A 11 1.02 24.03 44.99
N ALA A 12 0.94 22.91 44.26
CA ALA A 12 1.24 22.90 42.83
C ALA A 12 0.35 23.92 42.10
N PRO A 13 0.89 24.68 41.14
CA PRO A 13 0.10 25.65 40.39
C PRO A 13 -1.06 24.94 39.69
N HIS A 14 -2.21 25.59 39.65
CA HIS A 14 -3.39 25.05 39.00
C HIS A 14 -3.10 24.79 37.51
N PRO A 15 -3.64 23.73 36.87
CA PRO A 15 -3.36 23.42 35.46
C PRO A 15 -3.64 24.58 34.50
N PHE A 16 -4.58 25.45 34.86
CA PHE A 16 -4.92 26.65 34.08
C PHE A 16 -3.97 27.82 34.32
N ASP A 17 -3.11 27.81 35.33
CA ASP A 17 -2.12 28.86 35.61
C ASP A 17 -0.72 28.50 35.12
N SER A 18 -0.58 27.41 34.36
CA SER A 18 0.70 26.96 33.79
C SER A 18 1.36 28.03 32.91
N PHE A 19 0.57 28.92 32.31
CA PHE A 19 1.05 30.06 31.51
C PHE A 19 1.67 31.20 32.35
N LEU A 20 1.50 31.18 33.67
CA LEU A 20 2.17 32.10 34.61
C LEU A 20 3.52 31.54 35.10
N SER A 21 4.04 30.49 34.44
CA SER A 21 5.36 29.94 34.74
C SER A 21 6.49 30.90 34.36
N GLY A 22 7.65 30.74 35.00
CA GLY A 22 8.78 31.68 34.88
C GLY A 22 9.35 31.88 33.48
N ASN A 23 9.00 31.03 32.50
CA ASN A 23 9.43 31.19 31.10
C ASN A 23 8.59 32.22 30.31
N SER A 24 7.42 32.61 30.81
CA SER A 24 6.50 33.55 30.16
C SER A 24 6.30 34.84 30.99
N SER A 25 7.07 35.04 32.06
CA SER A 25 6.90 36.18 32.98
C SER A 25 7.04 37.53 32.28
N VAL A 26 8.07 37.69 31.44
CA VAL A 26 8.32 38.95 30.70
C VAL A 26 7.14 39.31 29.80
N TYR A 27 6.59 38.32 29.08
CA TYR A 27 5.43 38.52 28.21
C TYR A 27 4.18 38.90 29.00
N VAL A 28 3.94 38.26 30.15
CA VAL A 28 2.77 38.57 31.00
C VAL A 28 2.91 39.96 31.64
N GLU A 29 4.12 40.36 32.04
CA GLU A 29 4.41 41.70 32.56
C GLU A 29 4.15 42.79 31.51
N ASP A 30 4.62 42.58 30.27
CA ASP A 30 4.37 43.50 29.15
C ASP A 30 2.87 43.60 28.83
N MET A 31 2.15 42.47 28.81
CA MET A 31 0.70 42.44 28.62
C MET A 31 -0.05 43.16 29.74
N TYR A 32 0.39 43.01 31.00
CA TYR A 32 -0.22 43.70 32.14
C TYR A 32 0.05 45.21 32.11
N ALA A 33 1.27 45.62 31.72
CA ALA A 33 1.62 47.02 31.53
C ALA A 33 0.78 47.68 30.42
N ALA A 34 0.60 46.99 29.29
CA ALA A 34 -0.27 47.44 28.20
C ALA A 34 -1.74 47.54 28.64
N TRP A 35 -2.24 46.55 29.38
CA TRP A 35 -3.60 46.56 29.92
C TRP A 35 -3.86 47.72 30.89
N LYS A 36 -2.88 48.06 31.74
CA LYS A 36 -2.98 49.23 32.64
C LYS A 36 -3.08 50.57 31.92
N GLN A 37 -2.43 50.70 30.76
CA GLN A 37 -2.51 51.93 29.95
C GLN A 37 -3.82 51.99 29.17
N ALA A 38 -4.21 50.88 28.55
CA ALA A 38 -5.46 50.77 27.80
C ALA A 38 -6.01 49.33 27.89
N PRO A 39 -7.14 49.10 28.58
CA PRO A 39 -7.71 47.75 28.72
C PRO A 39 -8.03 47.06 27.39
N GLU A 40 -8.37 47.85 26.37
CA GLU A 40 -8.75 47.37 25.03
C GLU A 40 -7.55 46.95 24.16
N SER A 41 -6.32 47.32 24.55
CA SER A 41 -5.10 46.95 23.81
C SER A 41 -4.78 45.45 23.89
N VAL A 42 -5.42 44.76 24.83
CA VAL A 42 -5.17 43.36 25.15
C VAL A 42 -6.42 42.53 24.85
N HIS A 43 -6.23 41.31 24.35
CA HIS A 43 -7.31 40.39 24.00
C HIS A 43 -8.23 40.09 25.20
N LYS A 44 -9.53 39.89 24.96
CA LYS A 44 -10.57 39.70 26.01
C LYS A 44 -10.24 38.59 27.01
N SER A 45 -9.54 37.54 26.58
CA SER A 45 -9.10 36.44 27.43
C SER A 45 -8.11 36.85 28.51
N TRP A 46 -7.33 37.90 28.27
CA TRP A 46 -6.34 38.45 29.19
C TRP A 46 -6.94 39.55 30.06
N GLN A 47 -7.90 40.31 29.53
CA GLN A 47 -8.66 41.28 30.32
C GLN A 47 -9.35 40.61 31.52
N SER A 48 -9.98 39.45 31.31
CA SER A 48 -10.63 38.70 32.40
C SER A 48 -9.64 38.19 33.45
N VAL A 49 -8.42 37.82 33.02
CA VAL A 49 -7.35 37.36 33.92
C VAL A 49 -6.83 38.51 34.77
N PHE A 50 -6.49 39.64 34.16
CA PHE A 50 -5.96 40.80 34.88
C PHE A 50 -7.02 41.47 35.77
N SER A 51 -8.28 41.55 35.32
CA SER A 51 -9.37 42.07 36.15
C SER A 51 -9.63 41.18 37.37
N SER A 52 -9.56 39.86 37.21
CA SER A 52 -9.74 38.92 38.32
C SER A 52 -8.55 38.96 39.29
N MET A 53 -7.34 39.19 38.78
CA MET A 53 -6.13 39.35 39.59
C MET A 53 -6.18 40.63 40.46
N GLU A 54 -6.64 41.76 39.92
CA GLU A 54 -6.84 43.00 40.70
C GLU A 54 -8.01 42.90 41.69
N ALA A 55 -9.04 42.12 41.36
CA ALA A 55 -10.15 41.82 42.27
C ALA A 55 -9.76 40.92 43.46
N GLY A 56 -8.49 40.53 43.57
CA GLY A 56 -7.96 39.72 44.68
C GLY A 56 -8.31 38.23 44.58
N ALA A 57 -8.59 37.72 43.37
CA ALA A 57 -8.85 36.31 43.18
C ALA A 57 -7.64 35.44 43.58
N LEU A 58 -7.92 34.32 44.23
CA LEU A 58 -6.90 33.34 44.61
C LEU A 58 -6.26 32.70 43.35
N PRO A 59 -4.96 32.33 43.40
CA PRO A 59 -4.30 31.58 42.33
C PRO A 59 -5.14 30.33 41.96
N GLY A 60 -5.49 30.18 40.69
CA GLY A 60 -6.32 29.10 40.16
C GLY A 60 -7.76 29.49 39.80
N GLN A 61 -8.20 30.70 40.14
CA GLN A 61 -9.55 31.22 39.80
C GLN A 61 -9.53 32.42 38.85
N THR A 62 -8.34 32.87 38.44
CA THR A 62 -8.15 34.05 37.58
C THR A 62 -8.56 33.80 36.12
N PHE A 63 -8.52 32.55 35.66
CA PHE A 63 -8.94 32.17 34.31
C PHE A 63 -10.14 31.22 34.37
N VAL A 64 -11.31 31.70 33.94
CA VAL A 64 -12.46 30.85 33.63
C VAL A 64 -12.49 30.66 32.11
N PRO A 65 -12.18 29.47 31.58
CA PRO A 65 -12.35 29.23 30.15
C PRO A 65 -13.82 29.46 29.78
N PRO A 66 -14.12 30.04 28.60
CA PRO A 66 -15.46 30.01 28.04
C PRO A 66 -15.96 28.56 28.04
N PRO A 67 -17.26 28.29 28.23
CA PRO A 67 -17.78 26.92 28.27
C PRO A 67 -17.41 26.20 26.97
N SER A 68 -16.31 25.46 27.02
CA SER A 68 -15.88 24.61 25.92
C SER A 68 -16.85 23.45 25.90
N ILE A 69 -17.42 23.16 24.72
CA ILE A 69 -18.17 21.94 24.45
C ILE A 69 -17.18 20.77 24.64
N ARG A 70 -17.06 20.31 25.88
CA ARG A 70 -16.38 19.06 26.21
C ARG A 70 -17.42 17.95 26.18
N ALA A 71 -17.18 17.00 25.29
CA ALA A 71 -17.80 15.69 25.32
C ALA A 71 -17.71 15.12 26.75
N GLY A 72 -18.86 14.86 27.38
CA GLY A 72 -18.91 14.10 28.63
C GLY A 72 -19.55 14.75 29.86
N ALA A 73 -20.27 15.88 29.76
CA ALA A 73 -21.10 16.37 30.86
C ALA A 73 -22.60 16.22 30.52
N SER A 74 -23.28 15.33 31.25
CA SER A 74 -24.73 15.13 31.20
C SER A 74 -25.48 16.45 31.33
N LEU A 75 -26.22 16.79 30.29
CA LEU A 75 -27.27 17.80 30.33
C LEU A 75 -28.60 17.06 30.51
N THR A 76 -29.09 17.02 31.74
CA THR A 76 -30.49 16.71 32.01
C THR A 76 -31.33 17.91 31.60
N SER A 77 -32.46 17.65 30.94
CA SER A 77 -33.58 18.59 30.73
C SER A 77 -33.36 19.71 29.70
N ALA A 78 -33.54 19.38 28.42
CA ALA A 78 -34.42 20.15 27.53
C ALA A 78 -34.87 19.24 26.38
N ALA A 79 -36.19 19.07 26.25
CA ALA A 79 -36.81 18.26 25.21
C ALA A 79 -36.50 18.87 23.83
N VAL A 80 -35.77 18.11 23.00
CA VAL A 80 -35.62 18.32 21.56
C VAL A 80 -36.11 17.04 20.92
N PRO A 81 -37.04 17.08 19.94
CA PRO A 81 -37.66 15.87 19.40
C PRO A 81 -36.59 14.96 18.80
N GLU A 82 -36.60 13.70 19.19
CA GLU A 82 -35.75 12.63 18.66
C GLU A 82 -35.84 12.60 17.13
N ARG A 83 -34.86 13.20 16.47
CA ARG A 83 -34.39 12.64 15.21
C ARG A 83 -33.35 11.61 15.62
N SER A 84 -33.78 10.35 15.65
CA SER A 84 -32.95 9.18 15.95
C SER A 84 -31.74 9.15 15.00
N LEU A 85 -30.64 9.74 15.43
CA LEU A 85 -29.32 9.45 14.89
C LEU A 85 -28.89 8.15 15.54
N ALA A 86 -29.04 7.05 14.80
CA ALA A 86 -28.51 5.74 15.17
C ALA A 86 -26.99 5.86 15.45
N PRO A 87 -26.51 5.67 16.70
CA PRO A 87 -25.10 5.81 17.01
C PRO A 87 -24.51 4.42 17.31
N ALA A 88 -24.02 3.71 16.27
CA ALA A 88 -23.10 2.57 16.38
C ALA A 88 -22.76 1.95 15.01
N ALA A 89 -23.74 1.87 14.09
CA ALA A 89 -23.59 1.11 12.84
C ALA A 89 -22.74 1.81 11.77
N ALA A 90 -22.70 3.15 11.75
CA ALA A 90 -21.96 3.91 10.74
C ALA A 90 -20.43 3.89 10.96
N THR A 91 -19.97 3.78 12.21
CA THR A 91 -18.53 3.73 12.54
C THR A 91 -17.91 2.36 12.29
N SER A 92 -18.65 1.27 12.49
CA SER A 92 -18.14 -0.08 12.24
C SER A 92 -17.93 -0.32 10.75
N SER A 93 -18.87 0.09 9.90
CA SER A 93 -18.77 -0.06 8.45
C SER A 93 -17.59 0.73 7.85
N ALA A 94 -17.32 1.95 8.36
CA ALA A 94 -16.17 2.73 7.92
C ALA A 94 -14.83 2.07 8.29
N VAL A 95 -14.74 1.51 9.50
CA VAL A 95 -13.54 0.77 9.95
C VAL A 95 -13.34 -0.52 9.15
N GLU A 96 -14.42 -1.25 8.86
CA GLU A 96 -14.37 -2.43 7.99
C GLU A 96 -13.88 -2.06 6.58
N HIS A 97 -14.39 -0.98 5.99
CA HIS A 97 -13.93 -0.50 4.69
C HIS A 97 -12.44 -0.14 4.68
N MET A 98 -11.94 0.56 5.71
CA MET A 98 -10.51 0.85 5.85
C MET A 98 -9.65 -0.41 5.92
N LYS A 99 -10.13 -1.46 6.62
CA LYS A 99 -9.43 -2.75 6.68
C LYS A 99 -9.36 -3.44 5.32
N VAL A 100 -10.44 -3.38 4.54
CA VAL A 100 -10.42 -3.91 3.16
C VAL A 100 -9.42 -3.14 2.29
N MET A 101 -9.36 -1.81 2.41
CA MET A 101 -8.36 -1.02 1.70
C MET A 101 -6.91 -1.37 2.10
N GLN A 102 -6.65 -1.58 3.39
CA GLN A 102 -5.35 -2.01 3.86
C GLN A 102 -4.97 -3.40 3.34
N LEU A 103 -5.94 -4.32 3.24
CA LEU A 103 -5.74 -5.64 2.63
C LEU A 103 -5.35 -5.50 1.16
N VAL A 104 -6.09 -4.70 0.39
CA VAL A 104 -5.77 -4.41 -1.03
C VAL A 104 -4.34 -3.86 -1.16
N GLN A 105 -3.98 -2.88 -0.33
CA GLN A 105 -2.64 -2.29 -0.33
C GLN A 105 -1.56 -3.32 0.04
N ALA A 106 -1.85 -4.24 0.98
CA ALA A 106 -0.93 -5.31 1.34
C ALA A 106 -0.67 -6.26 0.16
N TYR A 107 -1.70 -6.65 -0.60
CA TYR A 107 -1.55 -7.43 -1.83
C TYR A 107 -0.77 -6.68 -2.91
N GLN A 108 -1.05 -5.39 -3.13
CA GLN A 108 -0.30 -4.57 -4.09
C GLN A 108 1.19 -4.47 -3.74
N THR A 109 1.51 -4.41 -2.45
CA THR A 109 2.89 -4.21 -1.99
C THR A 109 3.66 -5.52 -1.87
N ARG A 110 3.03 -6.60 -1.37
CA ARG A 110 3.69 -7.84 -0.96
C ARG A 110 3.08 -9.11 -1.55
N GLY A 111 2.08 -9.00 -2.42
CA GLY A 111 1.45 -10.17 -3.04
C GLY A 111 2.43 -11.05 -3.80
N HIS A 112 3.47 -10.44 -4.41
CA HIS A 112 4.54 -11.14 -5.12
C HIS A 112 5.26 -12.20 -4.26
N ASN A 113 5.28 -12.06 -2.94
CA ASN A 113 5.88 -13.04 -2.03
C ASN A 113 5.10 -14.36 -1.95
N VAL A 114 3.82 -14.35 -2.31
CA VAL A 114 2.93 -15.54 -2.27
C VAL A 114 2.71 -16.10 -3.67
N CYS A 115 3.30 -15.50 -4.70
CA CYS A 115 3.19 -16.01 -6.05
C CYS A 115 3.86 -17.37 -6.21
N ASP A 116 3.23 -18.22 -7.01
CA ASP A 116 3.73 -19.53 -7.38
C ASP A 116 4.66 -19.37 -8.61
N LEU A 117 5.90 -18.96 -8.31
CA LEU A 117 6.93 -18.65 -9.30
C LEU A 117 7.86 -19.82 -9.61
N ASP A 118 7.95 -20.78 -8.70
CA ASP A 118 8.91 -21.88 -8.80
C ASP A 118 8.32 -23.09 -9.54
N PRO A 119 8.81 -23.42 -10.75
CA PRO A 119 8.35 -24.60 -11.47
C PRO A 119 8.76 -25.92 -10.79
N LEU A 120 9.76 -25.92 -9.90
CA LEU A 120 10.27 -27.11 -9.22
C LEU A 120 9.66 -27.34 -7.84
N GLY A 121 8.99 -26.33 -7.25
CA GLY A 121 8.42 -26.40 -5.91
C GLY A 121 9.46 -26.62 -4.79
N MET A 122 10.70 -26.21 -5.01
CA MET A 122 11.82 -26.31 -4.06
C MET A 122 12.09 -25.02 -3.28
N TYR A 123 11.44 -23.90 -3.59
CA TYR A 123 11.62 -22.63 -2.84
C TYR A 123 11.35 -22.77 -1.33
N GLU A 124 10.50 -23.73 -0.91
CA GLU A 124 10.24 -24.03 0.51
C GLU A 124 11.46 -24.58 1.27
N ALA A 125 12.52 -25.03 0.58
CA ALA A 125 13.67 -25.65 1.23
C ALA A 125 14.60 -24.66 1.94
N ASP A 126 14.69 -23.41 1.46
CA ASP A 126 15.65 -22.40 1.96
C ASP A 126 15.01 -21.05 2.33
N LEU A 127 13.72 -20.82 2.00
CA LEU A 127 12.99 -19.58 2.30
C LEU A 127 11.83 -19.86 3.23
N ASP A 128 11.52 -18.89 4.09
CA ASP A 128 10.38 -18.94 5.00
C ASP A 128 9.08 -19.03 4.19
N GLY A 129 8.54 -20.24 4.03
CA GLY A 129 7.28 -20.52 3.33
C GLY A 129 6.04 -19.95 4.04
N THR A 130 6.25 -19.18 5.11
CA THR A 130 5.19 -18.49 5.83
C THR A 130 4.61 -17.38 4.96
N THR A 131 3.32 -17.51 4.65
CA THR A 131 2.57 -16.40 4.05
C THR A 131 2.69 -15.18 4.98
N PRO A 132 3.11 -14.01 4.48
CA PRO A 132 3.19 -12.81 5.29
C PRO A 132 1.85 -12.58 6.03
N PRO A 133 1.88 -12.30 7.35
CA PRO A 133 0.65 -12.15 8.13
C PRO A 133 -0.26 -11.05 7.56
N ASP A 134 0.32 -10.05 6.91
CA ASP A 134 -0.41 -8.96 6.31
C ASP A 134 -1.24 -9.34 5.07
N LEU A 135 -1.08 -10.56 4.54
CA LEU A 135 -1.91 -11.09 3.44
C LEU A 135 -3.03 -12.01 3.94
N GLU A 136 -2.97 -12.40 5.22
CA GLU A 136 -3.99 -13.22 5.86
C GLU A 136 -5.20 -12.38 6.24
N VAL A 137 -6.35 -12.75 5.68
CA VAL A 137 -7.63 -12.05 5.89
C VAL A 137 -8.04 -12.05 7.37
N ALA A 138 -7.67 -13.11 8.11
CA ALA A 138 -7.93 -13.24 9.55
C ALA A 138 -7.28 -12.12 10.38
N ASN A 139 -6.12 -11.61 9.97
CA ASN A 139 -5.40 -10.55 10.71
C ASN A 139 -6.11 -9.20 10.63
N TYR A 140 -7.00 -9.02 9.66
CA TYR A 140 -7.88 -7.85 9.56
C TYR A 140 -9.17 -8.00 10.38
N GLY A 141 -9.40 -9.17 10.99
CA GLY A 141 -10.59 -9.47 11.80
C GLY A 141 -11.84 -9.77 10.97
N PHE A 142 -11.67 -10.19 9.72
CA PHE A 142 -12.77 -10.71 8.90
C PHE A 142 -12.95 -12.20 9.16
N THR A 143 -14.20 -12.60 9.34
CA THR A 143 -14.61 -14.00 9.50
C THR A 143 -15.28 -14.53 8.24
N GLU A 144 -15.54 -15.84 8.16
CA GLU A 144 -16.28 -16.42 7.02
C GLU A 144 -17.66 -15.79 6.81
N ALA A 145 -18.30 -15.32 7.89
CA ALA A 145 -19.59 -14.63 7.83
C ALA A 145 -19.49 -13.27 7.11
N ASP A 146 -18.32 -12.64 7.10
CA ASP A 146 -18.09 -11.33 6.46
C ASP A 146 -17.80 -11.45 4.96
N MET A 147 -17.59 -12.66 4.44
CA MET A 147 -17.20 -12.90 3.04
C MET A 147 -18.32 -12.57 2.03
N ASP A 148 -19.57 -12.60 2.48
CA ASP A 148 -20.74 -12.20 1.70
C ASP A 148 -21.10 -10.72 1.85
N LYS A 149 -20.41 -9.97 2.73
CA LYS A 149 -20.61 -8.53 2.83
C LYS A 149 -20.10 -7.83 1.59
N GLU A 150 -20.87 -6.84 1.18
CA GLU A 150 -20.61 -6.01 0.03
C GLU A 150 -19.87 -4.73 0.43
N TYR A 151 -18.78 -4.42 -0.26
CA TYR A 151 -17.96 -3.24 -0.07
C TYR A 151 -17.86 -2.46 -1.38
N ASP A 152 -18.07 -1.15 -1.30
CA ASP A 152 -17.75 -0.23 -2.39
C ASP A 152 -16.34 0.31 -2.14
N LEU A 153 -15.34 -0.01 -2.97
CA LEU A 153 -13.97 0.50 -2.82
C LEU A 153 -13.77 1.89 -3.46
N GLY A 154 -14.85 2.50 -3.98
CA GLY A 154 -14.88 3.87 -4.47
C GLY A 154 -13.91 4.14 -5.63
N HIS A 155 -13.71 5.43 -5.93
CA HIS A 155 -12.80 5.91 -6.98
C HIS A 155 -11.36 6.18 -6.48
N LEU A 156 -11.09 5.90 -5.20
CA LEU A 156 -9.82 6.22 -4.52
C LEU A 156 -8.67 5.31 -4.92
N VAL A 157 -8.98 4.12 -5.44
CA VAL A 157 -8.04 3.29 -6.17
C VAL A 157 -8.16 3.76 -7.63
N GLY A 158 -7.16 4.49 -8.12
CA GLY A 158 -7.10 4.92 -9.52
C GLY A 158 -7.31 3.74 -10.48
N SER A 159 -7.62 4.04 -11.76
CA SER A 159 -7.98 3.05 -12.79
C SER A 159 -7.27 1.70 -12.60
N GLY A 160 -8.04 0.70 -12.16
CA GLY A 160 -7.52 -0.54 -11.56
C GLY A 160 -8.49 -1.12 -10.53
N PHE A 161 -8.68 -2.44 -10.59
CA PHE A 161 -9.52 -3.33 -9.76
C PHE A 161 -11.04 -3.11 -9.82
N LEU A 162 -11.51 -1.85 -9.87
CA LEU A 162 -12.94 -1.46 -9.89
C LEU A 162 -13.32 -0.50 -11.03
N ALA A 163 -12.45 -0.33 -12.02
CA ALA A 163 -12.72 0.59 -13.12
C ALA A 163 -13.90 0.15 -14.02
N GLN A 164 -14.32 -1.12 -13.95
CA GLN A 164 -15.52 -1.60 -14.65
C GLN A 164 -16.75 -1.58 -13.72
N GLY A 165 -17.68 -0.65 -13.96
CA GLY A 165 -19.09 -0.83 -13.58
C GLY A 165 -19.39 -0.82 -12.09
N ARG A 166 -19.22 0.36 -11.48
CA ARG A 166 -19.57 0.74 -10.09
C ARG A 166 -20.79 0.00 -9.51
N GLY A 167 -20.49 -0.91 -8.58
CA GLY A 167 -21.44 -1.48 -7.65
C GLY A 167 -20.71 -2.04 -6.42
N PRO A 168 -21.42 -2.26 -5.31
CA PRO A 168 -20.87 -3.00 -4.19
C PRO A 168 -20.35 -4.37 -4.66
N VAL A 169 -19.13 -4.74 -4.26
CA VAL A 169 -18.53 -6.05 -4.58
C VAL A 169 -18.39 -6.85 -3.29
N LYS A 170 -18.66 -8.16 -3.35
CA LYS A 170 -18.50 -9.03 -2.18
C LYS A 170 -17.04 -9.19 -1.81
N LEU A 171 -16.76 -9.26 -0.51
CA LEU A 171 -15.39 -9.46 -0.01
C LEU A 171 -14.71 -10.71 -0.57
N ARG A 172 -15.46 -11.81 -0.77
CA ARG A 172 -14.96 -13.02 -1.42
C ARG A 172 -14.41 -12.78 -2.82
N ASP A 173 -15.09 -11.95 -3.61
CA ASP A 173 -14.76 -11.69 -5.00
C ASP A 173 -13.54 -10.77 -5.06
N ILE A 174 -13.47 -9.81 -4.11
CA ILE A 174 -12.30 -8.96 -3.90
C ILE A 174 -11.06 -9.83 -3.61
N ILE A 175 -11.12 -10.71 -2.62
CA ILE A 175 -9.98 -11.55 -2.23
C ILE A 175 -9.57 -12.49 -3.37
N THR A 176 -10.54 -13.13 -4.03
CA THR A 176 -10.29 -14.01 -5.18
C THR A 176 -9.54 -13.27 -6.28
N ARG A 177 -10.01 -12.06 -6.62
CA ARG A 177 -9.38 -11.24 -7.66
C ARG A 177 -7.98 -10.77 -7.26
N LEU A 178 -7.77 -10.37 -6.00
CA LEU A 178 -6.45 -9.99 -5.51
C LEU A 178 -5.46 -11.15 -5.61
N ARG A 179 -5.91 -12.38 -5.30
CA ARG A 179 -5.09 -13.59 -5.45
C ARG A 179 -4.78 -13.91 -6.90
N GLU A 180 -5.76 -13.79 -7.80
CA GLU A 180 -5.55 -13.99 -9.24
C GLU A 180 -4.54 -13.01 -9.83
N VAL A 181 -4.58 -11.74 -9.42
CA VAL A 181 -3.72 -10.69 -9.97
C VAL A 181 -2.34 -10.71 -9.31
N TYR A 182 -2.27 -10.78 -7.98
CA TYR A 182 -1.05 -10.54 -7.22
C TYR A 182 -0.41 -11.78 -6.59
N ALA A 183 -1.09 -12.94 -6.58
CA ALA A 183 -0.60 -14.18 -5.97
C ALA A 183 -0.75 -15.38 -6.93
N SER A 184 -0.58 -15.15 -8.24
CA SER A 184 -0.70 -16.18 -9.27
C SER A 184 0.67 -16.67 -9.75
N LYS A 185 0.79 -17.06 -11.01
CA LYS A 185 2.05 -17.48 -11.65
C LYS A 185 2.94 -16.30 -12.07
N VAL A 186 2.49 -15.07 -11.82
CA VAL A 186 3.21 -13.83 -12.15
C VAL A 186 3.31 -12.98 -10.88
N GLY A 187 4.54 -12.65 -10.48
CA GLY A 187 4.81 -11.72 -9.38
C GLY A 187 5.01 -10.32 -9.94
N VAL A 188 4.22 -9.36 -9.46
CA VAL A 188 4.31 -7.96 -9.91
C VAL A 188 4.86 -7.09 -8.78
N GLU A 189 6.02 -6.48 -9.03
CA GLU A 189 6.68 -5.54 -8.12
C GLU A 189 6.76 -4.16 -8.76
N TYR A 190 5.95 -3.22 -8.27
CA TYR A 190 5.87 -1.87 -8.86
C TYR A 190 5.68 -0.75 -7.83
N MET A 191 5.30 -1.08 -6.60
CA MET A 191 5.03 -0.09 -5.54
C MET A 191 6.27 0.68 -5.06
N HIS A 192 7.48 0.26 -5.46
CA HIS A 192 8.73 0.97 -5.19
C HIS A 192 8.98 2.14 -6.18
N ILE A 193 8.18 2.25 -7.25
CA ILE A 193 8.25 3.36 -8.21
C ILE A 193 7.66 4.62 -7.55
N TRP A 194 8.42 5.72 -7.60
CA TRP A 194 8.01 7.00 -7.00
C TRP A 194 6.96 7.77 -7.82
N ASP A 195 6.93 7.56 -9.13
CA ASP A 195 6.03 8.26 -10.04
C ASP A 195 4.62 7.66 -9.99
N TYR A 196 3.68 8.45 -9.49
CA TYR A 196 2.28 8.07 -9.35
C TYR A 196 1.63 7.70 -10.68
N GLU A 197 1.97 8.39 -11.78
CA GLU A 197 1.37 8.11 -13.08
C GLU A 197 1.79 6.74 -13.59
N GLN A 198 3.06 6.39 -13.42
CA GLN A 198 3.59 5.08 -13.78
C GLN A 198 2.98 3.97 -12.92
N THR A 199 2.93 4.16 -11.60
CA THR A 199 2.30 3.20 -10.68
C THR A 199 0.83 2.98 -11.03
N ASN A 200 0.10 4.05 -11.36
CA ASN A 200 -1.30 3.94 -11.73
C ASN A 200 -1.50 3.31 -13.13
N TRP A 201 -0.60 3.56 -14.07
CA TRP A 201 -0.61 2.90 -15.38
C TRP A 201 -0.39 1.39 -15.25
N ILE A 202 0.58 0.97 -14.43
CA ILE A 202 0.82 -0.46 -14.17
C ILE A 202 -0.41 -1.08 -13.49
N ARG A 203 -0.95 -0.40 -12.48
CA ARG A 203 -2.16 -0.83 -11.77
C ARG A 203 -3.34 -1.05 -12.71
N ASP A 204 -3.59 -0.10 -13.62
CA ASP A 204 -4.67 -0.21 -14.61
C ASP A 204 -4.49 -1.43 -15.51
N LYS A 205 -3.26 -1.70 -15.95
CA LYS A 205 -2.94 -2.83 -16.83
C LYS A 205 -3.08 -4.18 -16.15
N ILE A 206 -2.64 -4.33 -14.90
CA ILE A 206 -2.62 -5.63 -14.21
C ILE A 206 -3.97 -5.96 -13.57
N GLU A 207 -4.66 -4.96 -13.00
CA GLU A 207 -5.90 -5.21 -12.26
C GLU A 207 -7.11 -5.29 -13.20
N THR A 208 -7.05 -4.62 -14.36
CA THR A 208 -8.08 -4.77 -15.39
C THR A 208 -8.06 -6.20 -15.94
N PRO A 209 -9.20 -6.92 -15.94
CA PRO A 209 -9.28 -8.25 -16.53
C PRO A 209 -9.10 -8.16 -18.05
N HIS A 210 -7.84 -8.23 -18.50
CA HIS A 210 -7.53 -8.68 -19.84
C HIS A 210 -7.57 -10.20 -19.80
N GLN A 211 -8.69 -10.78 -20.19
CA GLN A 211 -8.65 -12.14 -20.70
C GLN A 211 -7.84 -12.07 -22.00
N VAL A 212 -6.52 -12.28 -21.92
CA VAL A 212 -5.71 -12.57 -23.11
C VAL A 212 -6.13 -13.96 -23.56
N ALA A 213 -7.29 -14.05 -24.20
CA ALA A 213 -7.81 -15.26 -24.77
C ALA A 213 -6.97 -15.56 -26.01
N PHE A 214 -5.85 -16.25 -25.82
CA PHE A 214 -5.04 -16.72 -26.94
C PHE A 214 -5.90 -17.59 -27.85
N THR A 215 -5.90 -17.24 -29.13
CA THR A 215 -6.48 -18.05 -30.19
C THR A 215 -5.78 -19.41 -30.25
N GLU A 216 -6.44 -20.41 -30.83
CA GLU A 216 -5.85 -21.74 -30.96
C GLU A 216 -4.56 -21.71 -31.80
N GLU A 217 -4.48 -20.80 -32.78
CA GLU A 217 -3.31 -20.61 -33.62
C GLU A 217 -2.12 -20.05 -32.84
N GLU A 218 -2.33 -19.05 -32.00
CA GLU A 218 -1.30 -18.48 -31.12
C GLU A 218 -0.77 -19.53 -30.14
N ARG A 219 -1.65 -20.32 -29.53
CA ARG A 219 -1.25 -21.42 -28.63
C ARG A 219 -0.38 -22.44 -29.36
N ARG A 220 -0.75 -22.81 -30.59
CA ARG A 220 0.05 -23.71 -31.43
C ARG A 220 1.39 -23.09 -31.81
N LEU A 221 1.45 -21.79 -32.05
CA LEU A 221 2.69 -21.07 -32.37
C LEU A 221 3.65 -21.07 -31.18
N ILE A 222 3.16 -20.71 -29.98
CA ILE A 222 3.95 -20.74 -28.74
C ILE A 222 4.50 -22.15 -28.50
N MET A 223 3.65 -23.18 -28.61
CA MET A 223 4.06 -24.57 -28.45
C MET A 223 5.11 -25.00 -29.50
N ARG A 224 4.95 -24.58 -30.76
CA ARG A 224 5.91 -24.88 -31.83
C ARG A 224 7.26 -24.24 -31.56
N ASN A 225 7.30 -23.01 -31.05
CA ASN A 225 8.54 -22.32 -30.73
C ASN A 225 9.24 -22.93 -29.52
N LEU A 226 8.48 -23.34 -28.51
CA LEU A 226 9.00 -24.10 -27.38
C LEU A 226 9.62 -25.42 -27.84
N ALA A 227 8.90 -26.19 -28.67
CA ALA A 227 9.39 -27.46 -29.22
C ALA A 227 10.65 -27.28 -30.09
N ARG A 228 10.73 -26.18 -30.86
CA ARG A 228 11.95 -25.84 -31.63
C ARG A 228 13.14 -25.55 -30.73
N SER A 229 12.92 -24.83 -29.63
CA SER A 229 13.96 -24.54 -28.63
C SER A 229 14.50 -25.82 -27.99
N ASP A 230 13.60 -26.68 -27.50
CA ASP A 230 13.96 -27.95 -26.87
C ASP A 230 14.67 -28.90 -27.86
N HIS A 231 14.14 -29.03 -29.08
CA HIS A 231 14.74 -29.89 -30.10
C HIS A 231 16.15 -29.42 -30.50
N PHE A 232 16.38 -28.12 -30.57
CA PHE A 232 17.71 -27.56 -30.89
C PHE A 232 18.73 -27.91 -29.81
N GLU A 233 18.36 -27.82 -28.53
CA GLU A 233 19.22 -28.20 -27.41
C GLU A 233 19.49 -29.71 -27.40
N SER A 234 18.45 -30.53 -27.58
CA SER A 234 18.57 -31.98 -27.69
C SER A 234 19.50 -32.40 -28.84
N PHE A 235 19.40 -31.74 -29.99
CA PHE A 235 20.28 -31.97 -31.13
C PHE A 235 21.75 -31.62 -30.81
N LEU A 236 21.98 -30.46 -30.19
CA LEU A 236 23.33 -30.05 -29.79
C LEU A 236 23.93 -31.01 -28.75
N ALA A 237 23.12 -31.46 -27.78
CA ALA A 237 23.53 -32.41 -26.76
C ALA A 237 23.95 -33.76 -27.38
N GLY A 238 23.22 -34.24 -28.38
CA GLY A 238 23.52 -35.50 -29.07
C GLY A 238 24.74 -35.41 -29.99
N LYS A 239 24.83 -34.36 -30.82
CA LYS A 239 25.88 -34.25 -31.85
C LYS A 239 27.21 -33.73 -31.31
N PHE A 240 27.18 -32.82 -30.33
CA PHE A 240 28.36 -32.13 -29.81
C PHE A 240 28.52 -32.34 -28.30
N SER A 241 28.47 -33.59 -27.85
CA SER A 241 28.48 -33.96 -26.43
C SER A 241 29.72 -33.48 -25.65
N LEU A 242 30.86 -33.35 -26.31
CA LEU A 242 32.12 -32.88 -25.70
C LEU A 242 32.24 -31.34 -25.66
N ALA A 243 31.42 -30.63 -26.42
CA ALA A 243 31.52 -29.18 -26.53
C ALA A 243 30.71 -28.48 -25.43
N LYS A 244 31.26 -27.37 -24.91
CA LYS A 244 30.52 -26.51 -23.98
C LYS A 244 29.48 -25.69 -24.75
N ARG A 245 28.21 -26.05 -24.59
CA ARG A 245 27.08 -25.42 -25.31
C ARG A 245 26.35 -24.31 -24.54
N PHE A 246 26.44 -24.29 -23.21
CA PHE A 246 25.65 -23.39 -22.35
C PHE A 246 24.15 -23.41 -22.68
N GLY A 247 23.57 -24.61 -22.68
CA GLY A 247 22.20 -24.84 -23.15
C GLY A 247 21.13 -24.08 -22.37
N LEU A 248 19.98 -23.88 -23.02
CA LEU A 248 18.79 -23.23 -22.47
C LEU A 248 17.84 -24.21 -21.76
N GLU A 249 18.33 -25.36 -21.32
CA GLU A 249 17.52 -26.39 -20.68
C GLU A 249 16.90 -25.86 -19.38
N GLY A 250 15.58 -26.03 -19.25
CA GLY A 250 14.72 -25.52 -18.18
C GLY A 250 14.33 -24.04 -18.31
N CYS A 251 14.79 -23.34 -19.35
CA CYS A 251 14.44 -21.94 -19.62
C CYS A 251 14.03 -21.71 -21.09
N GLU A 252 13.48 -22.74 -21.74
CA GLU A 252 13.10 -22.74 -23.15
C GLU A 252 12.01 -21.70 -23.46
N VAL A 253 11.21 -21.36 -22.45
CA VAL A 253 10.18 -20.30 -22.49
C VAL A 253 10.76 -18.92 -22.86
N LEU A 254 12.07 -18.72 -22.67
CA LEU A 254 12.76 -17.50 -23.12
C LEU A 254 12.59 -17.25 -24.63
N ILE A 255 12.55 -18.30 -25.45
CA ILE A 255 12.44 -18.17 -26.91
C ILE A 255 11.09 -17.58 -27.33
N PRO A 256 9.92 -18.20 -27.00
CA PRO A 256 8.63 -17.59 -27.34
C PRO A 256 8.43 -16.22 -26.66
N GLY A 257 8.94 -16.02 -25.44
CA GLY A 257 8.87 -14.72 -24.77
C GLY A 257 9.64 -13.61 -25.50
N MET A 258 10.85 -13.90 -25.98
CA MET A 258 11.64 -12.96 -26.79
C MET A 258 11.02 -12.69 -28.16
N GLU A 259 10.49 -13.72 -28.83
CA GLU A 259 9.78 -13.53 -30.11
C GLU A 259 8.57 -12.61 -29.92
N GLU A 260 7.77 -12.81 -28.86
CA GLU A 260 6.62 -11.96 -28.58
C GLU A 260 7.01 -10.52 -28.23
N LEU A 261 8.07 -10.34 -27.43
CA LEU A 261 8.62 -9.01 -27.13
C LEU A 261 9.01 -8.26 -28.40
N ILE A 262 9.66 -8.94 -29.35
CA ILE A 262 10.06 -8.35 -30.63
C ILE A 262 8.82 -8.04 -31.49
N ASN A 263 7.85 -8.95 -31.57
CA ASN A 263 6.60 -8.73 -32.31
C ASN A 263 5.86 -7.50 -31.81
N GLU A 264 5.76 -7.34 -30.49
CA GLU A 264 5.10 -6.18 -29.87
C GLU A 264 5.90 -4.89 -30.02
N ALA A 265 7.23 -4.95 -30.05
CA ALA A 265 8.06 -3.79 -30.38
C ALA A 265 7.83 -3.35 -31.83
N VAL A 266 7.77 -4.29 -32.77
CA VAL A 266 7.52 -4.03 -34.19
C VAL A 266 6.10 -3.49 -34.42
N SER A 267 5.09 -4.01 -33.71
CA SER A 267 3.71 -3.51 -33.79
C SER A 267 3.60 -2.03 -33.38
N ARG A 268 4.50 -1.57 -32.52
CA ARG A 268 4.63 -0.18 -32.05
C ARG A 268 5.54 0.70 -32.91
N GLY A 269 6.06 0.17 -34.03
CA GLY A 269 6.88 0.92 -34.99
C GLY A 269 8.38 0.94 -34.71
N VAL A 270 8.89 0.03 -33.88
CA VAL A 270 10.34 -0.10 -33.65
C VAL A 270 10.99 -0.78 -34.85
N GLU A 271 11.99 -0.13 -35.46
CA GLU A 271 12.69 -0.65 -36.64
C GLU A 271 13.88 -1.56 -36.28
N ASN A 272 14.58 -1.27 -35.18
CA ASN A 272 15.83 -1.94 -34.81
C ASN A 272 15.80 -2.37 -33.35
N VAL A 273 16.09 -3.65 -33.09
CA VAL A 273 16.20 -4.23 -31.75
C VAL A 273 17.63 -4.75 -31.55
N VAL A 274 18.33 -4.20 -30.56
CA VAL A 274 19.70 -4.62 -30.19
C VAL A 274 19.65 -5.44 -28.91
N LEU A 275 20.15 -6.67 -28.97
CA LEU A 275 20.07 -7.63 -27.87
C LEU A 275 21.46 -7.83 -27.22
N GLY A 276 21.54 -7.59 -25.91
CA GLY A 276 22.67 -8.00 -25.07
C GLY A 276 22.27 -9.18 -24.19
N MET A 277 23.03 -10.28 -24.25
CA MET A 277 22.75 -11.47 -23.42
C MET A 277 24.03 -12.18 -22.97
N ALA A 278 23.93 -12.92 -21.87
CA ALA A 278 25.00 -13.80 -21.38
C ALA A 278 25.17 -15.04 -22.28
N HIS A 279 26.02 -16.00 -21.85
CA HIS A 279 26.29 -17.22 -22.61
C HIS A 279 25.13 -18.23 -22.60
N ARG A 280 24.26 -18.22 -21.58
CA ARG A 280 23.17 -19.22 -21.43
C ARG A 280 22.12 -19.06 -22.52
N GLY A 281 21.88 -20.12 -23.27
CA GLY A 281 20.93 -20.16 -24.39
C GLY A 281 21.29 -19.29 -25.59
N ARG A 282 22.52 -18.74 -25.66
CA ARG A 282 22.92 -17.83 -26.74
C ARG A 282 22.83 -18.47 -28.12
N LEU A 283 23.23 -19.72 -28.26
CA LEU A 283 23.14 -20.44 -29.55
C LEU A 283 21.68 -20.64 -29.97
N ASN A 284 20.81 -20.91 -29.00
CA ASN A 284 19.39 -21.10 -29.19
C ASN A 284 18.72 -19.79 -29.66
N VAL A 285 19.02 -18.68 -29.00
CA VAL A 285 18.56 -17.34 -29.41
C VAL A 285 19.08 -16.98 -30.81
N LEU A 286 20.34 -17.25 -31.12
CA LEU A 286 20.90 -16.98 -32.45
C LEU A 286 20.18 -17.78 -33.56
N ALA A 287 19.90 -19.06 -33.33
CA ALA A 287 19.24 -19.93 -34.30
C ALA A 287 17.75 -19.62 -34.44
N ASN A 288 17.02 -19.52 -33.32
CA ASN A 288 15.57 -19.45 -33.31
C ASN A 288 15.04 -18.01 -33.39
N VAL A 289 15.67 -17.04 -32.71
CA VAL A 289 15.22 -15.64 -32.69
C VAL A 289 15.90 -14.82 -33.79
N CYS A 290 17.24 -14.78 -33.81
CA CYS A 290 17.99 -14.00 -34.81
C CYS A 290 18.03 -14.65 -36.20
N ARG A 291 17.53 -15.89 -36.34
CA ARG A 291 17.53 -16.67 -37.59
C ARG A 291 18.90 -16.77 -38.25
N LYS A 292 19.98 -16.80 -37.45
CA LYS A 292 21.33 -17.03 -37.97
C LYS A 292 21.38 -18.44 -38.60
N PRO A 293 21.90 -18.59 -39.84
CA PRO A 293 21.96 -19.90 -40.49
C PRO A 293 22.70 -20.93 -39.63
N MET A 294 22.11 -22.11 -39.47
CA MET A 294 22.66 -23.18 -38.63
C MET A 294 24.06 -23.63 -39.08
N GLU A 295 24.32 -23.60 -40.40
CA GLU A 295 25.65 -23.89 -40.95
C GLU A 295 26.74 -22.97 -40.37
N GLN A 296 26.42 -21.68 -40.17
CA GLN A 296 27.35 -20.73 -39.55
C GLN A 296 27.45 -20.85 -38.02
N ILE A 297 26.52 -21.57 -37.40
CA ILE A 297 26.54 -21.87 -35.96
C ILE A 297 27.37 -23.15 -35.72
N PHE A 298 27.32 -24.10 -36.65
CA PHE A 298 27.99 -25.40 -36.54
C PHE A 298 29.36 -25.48 -37.22
N ALA A 299 29.71 -24.52 -38.09
CA ALA A 299 31.04 -24.36 -38.67
C ALA A 299 32.08 -23.95 -37.61
#